data_AF-A0A6L3CFB4-F1
#
_entry.id   AF-A0A6L3CFB4-F1
#
_cell.length_a   1.000
_cell.length_b   1.000
_cell.length_c   1.000
_cell.angle_alpha   90.00
_cell.angle_beta   90.00
_cell.angle_gamma   90.00
#
_symmetry.space_group_name_H-M   'P 1'
#
loop_
_entity.id
_entity.type
_entity.pdbx_description
1 polymer ?
#
loop_
_entity_poly.entity_id
_entity_poly.type
_entity_poly.pdbx_seq_one_letter_code
_entity_poly.pdbx_strand_id
1 'polypeptide(L)'
;MQAHPPTGTSFRQSYFERDRIEEDRFEDDRRRRRGMAFALVPLGIAMALIVHYTNIVVTIDEADWQYVLHRPNFVNILKLSIAPFIGGGIAMLAAGIIATAIAGREGRYLPLVLTVVLYTIFLPIIVGLLLPANLFFLDVTGLSVVEVSVGEALSAWIWGTPFFVLTYALTGVKQAFWAGIASVVLAAGVFRFIGPNHVDFSVRRTTAVTTAVGFVAVAVIMFGPIGIFEHLFNEFRTD
;
A
#
# COMPACT_ATOMS: atom_id res chain seq x y z
N MET A 1 27.02 -44.61 -52.66
CA MET A 1 25.78 -44.09 -52.07
C MET A 1 25.71 -44.57 -50.63
N GLN A 2 26.10 -43.73 -49.67
CA GLN A 2 25.90 -44.00 -48.24
C GLN A 2 24.67 -43.21 -47.81
N ALA A 3 23.61 -43.92 -47.43
CA ALA A 3 22.39 -43.33 -46.92
C ALA A 3 22.65 -42.80 -45.51
N HIS A 4 22.53 -41.48 -45.32
CA HIS A 4 22.39 -40.90 -44.00
C HIS A 4 21.04 -41.36 -43.41
N PRO A 5 21.01 -41.91 -42.19
CA PRO A 5 19.74 -42.20 -41.55
C PRO A 5 19.02 -40.86 -41.27
N PRO A 6 17.70 -40.80 -41.47
CA PRO A 6 16.95 -39.60 -41.21
C PRO A 6 17.00 -39.30 -39.71
N THR A 7 17.49 -38.11 -39.34
CA THR A 7 17.25 -37.51 -38.02
C THR A 7 15.76 -37.20 -37.92
N GLY A 8 14.98 -38.22 -37.58
CA GLY A 8 13.56 -38.11 -37.30
C GLY A 8 13.36 -37.17 -36.13
N THR A 9 12.80 -36.00 -36.42
CA THR A 9 12.16 -35.11 -35.45
C THR A 9 11.09 -35.89 -34.68
N SER A 10 11.40 -36.35 -33.47
CA SER A 10 10.42 -37.02 -32.60
C SER A 10 9.54 -35.96 -31.93
N PHE A 11 8.45 -35.63 -32.60
CA PHE A 11 7.32 -34.85 -32.08
C PHE A 11 6.50 -35.64 -31.02
N ARG A 12 7.18 -36.42 -30.17
CA ARG A 12 6.60 -37.17 -29.04
C ARG A 12 7.38 -36.83 -27.78
N GLN A 13 7.12 -35.66 -27.22
CA GLN A 13 7.40 -35.42 -25.81
C GLN A 13 6.68 -36.50 -24.99
N SER A 14 7.43 -37.18 -24.11
CA SER A 14 6.88 -38.13 -23.15
C SER A 14 5.86 -37.43 -22.25
N TYR A 15 4.77 -38.11 -21.86
CA TYR A 15 3.80 -37.55 -20.91
C TYR A 15 4.49 -37.06 -19.63
N PHE A 16 5.49 -37.80 -19.14
CA PHE A 16 6.32 -37.38 -18.00
C PHE A 16 7.11 -36.09 -18.23
N GLU A 17 7.56 -35.85 -19.45
CA GLU A 17 8.30 -34.63 -19.80
C GLU A 17 7.36 -33.42 -19.90
N ARG A 18 6.13 -33.64 -20.39
CA ARG A 18 5.07 -32.62 -20.38
C ARG A 18 4.66 -32.26 -18.96
N ASP A 19 4.39 -33.26 -18.12
CA ASP A 19 3.95 -33.05 -16.74
C ASP A 19 5.01 -32.26 -15.95
N ARG A 20 6.30 -32.58 -16.14
CA ARG A 20 7.41 -31.85 -15.53
C ARG A 20 7.51 -30.40 -16.01
N ILE A 21 7.37 -30.16 -17.31
CA ILE A 21 7.39 -28.80 -17.88
C ILE A 21 6.19 -27.99 -17.40
N GLU A 22 5.01 -28.60 -17.26
CA GLU A 22 3.83 -27.94 -16.72
C GLU A 22 4.00 -27.60 -15.25
N GLU A 23 4.55 -28.51 -14.44
CA GLU A 23 4.85 -28.26 -13.02
C GLU A 23 5.84 -27.10 -12.84
N ASP A 24 6.95 -27.10 -13.59
CA ASP A 24 7.94 -26.01 -13.58
C ASP A 24 7.29 -24.67 -13.96
N ARG A 25 6.40 -24.67 -14.97
CA ARG A 25 5.64 -23.48 -15.36
C ARG A 25 4.74 -22.98 -14.24
N PHE A 26 4.03 -23.86 -13.54
CA PHE A 26 3.14 -23.47 -12.45
C PHE A 26 3.92 -22.93 -11.24
N GLU A 27 5.07 -23.51 -10.92
CA GLU A 27 5.91 -23.05 -9.82
C GLU A 27 6.50 -21.65 -10.10
N ASP A 28 7.00 -21.43 -11.32
CA ASP A 28 7.48 -20.13 -11.76
C ASP A 28 6.37 -19.07 -11.74
N ASP A 29 5.17 -19.45 -12.19
CA ASP A 29 4.01 -18.57 -12.15
C ASP A 29 3.63 -18.21 -10.71
N ARG A 30 3.64 -19.18 -9.79
CA ARG A 30 3.36 -18.97 -8.36
C ARG A 30 4.39 -18.04 -7.72
N ARG A 31 5.66 -18.22 -8.06
CA ARG A 31 6.77 -17.37 -7.58
C ARG A 31 6.62 -15.94 -8.09
N ARG A 32 6.30 -15.75 -9.38
CA ARG A 32 6.07 -14.44 -9.99
C ARG A 32 4.84 -13.74 -9.43
N ARG A 33 3.75 -14.47 -9.16
CA ARG A 33 2.54 -13.94 -8.49
C ARG A 33 2.83 -13.44 -7.08
N ARG A 34 3.52 -14.23 -6.26
CA ARG A 34 3.96 -13.77 -4.93
C ARG A 34 4.89 -12.57 -5.03
N GLY A 35 5.82 -12.60 -5.99
CA GLY A 35 6.73 -11.50 -6.27
C GLY A 35 6.02 -10.19 -6.60
N MET A 36 4.93 -10.25 -7.38
CA MET A 36 4.08 -9.09 -7.67
C MET A 36 3.50 -8.46 -6.40
N ALA A 37 2.93 -9.28 -5.51
CA ALA A 37 2.36 -8.79 -4.26
C ALA A 37 3.41 -8.07 -3.40
N PHE A 38 4.60 -8.63 -3.26
CA PHE A 38 5.71 -7.98 -2.53
C PHE A 38 6.18 -6.68 -3.19
N ALA A 39 6.19 -6.62 -4.52
CA ALA A 39 6.59 -5.41 -5.24
C ALA A 39 5.56 -4.27 -5.10
N LEU A 40 4.29 -4.57 -4.80
CA LEU A 40 3.24 -3.57 -4.59
C LEU A 40 3.28 -2.94 -3.19
N VAL A 41 3.80 -3.66 -2.18
CA VAL A 41 3.82 -3.22 -0.77
C VAL A 41 4.34 -1.80 -0.58
N PRO A 42 5.50 -1.39 -1.15
CA PRO A 42 6.02 -0.04 -0.94
C PRO A 42 5.08 1.07 -1.44
N LEU A 43 4.35 0.82 -2.53
CA LEU A 43 3.36 1.77 -3.04
C LEU A 43 2.12 1.83 -2.14
N GLY A 44 1.71 0.70 -1.56
CA GLY A 44 0.66 0.66 -0.54
C GLY A 44 1.05 1.41 0.74
N ILE A 45 2.30 1.33 1.17
CA ILE A 45 2.82 2.12 2.30
C ILE A 45 2.77 3.61 1.96
N ALA A 46 3.31 3.98 0.79
CA ALA A 46 3.35 5.37 0.34
C ALA A 46 1.96 6.00 0.29
N MET A 47 0.99 5.32 -0.31
CA MET A 47 -0.37 5.84 -0.43
C MET A 47 -1.09 5.93 0.92
N ALA A 48 -0.85 4.99 1.84
CA ALA A 48 -1.39 5.07 3.20
C ALA A 48 -0.85 6.29 3.96
N LEU A 49 0.44 6.59 3.81
CA LEU A 49 1.06 7.79 4.39
C LEU A 49 0.49 9.08 3.78
N ILE A 50 0.28 9.11 2.46
CA ILE A 50 -0.34 10.24 1.75
C ILE A 50 -1.78 10.47 2.24
N VAL A 51 -2.57 9.41 2.34
CA VAL A 51 -3.95 9.50 2.87
C VAL A 51 -3.93 10.00 4.31
N HIS A 52 -3.05 9.48 5.15
CA HIS A 52 -2.93 9.94 6.54
C HIS A 52 -2.58 11.44 6.63
N TYR A 53 -1.60 11.88 5.83
CA TYR A 53 -1.18 13.28 5.77
C TYR A 53 -2.28 14.21 5.27
N THR A 54 -3.01 13.81 4.22
CA THR A 54 -4.08 14.62 3.63
C THR A 54 -5.35 14.64 4.47
N ASN A 55 -5.74 13.51 5.06
CA ASN A 55 -6.94 13.42 5.88
C ASN A 55 -6.86 14.30 7.12
N ILE A 56 -5.75 14.27 7.86
CA ILE A 56 -5.58 15.11 9.05
C ILE A 56 -5.79 16.59 8.73
N VAL A 57 -5.34 17.05 7.55
CA VAL A 57 -5.52 18.44 7.12
C VAL A 57 -7.00 18.74 6.82
N VAL A 58 -7.70 17.85 6.11
CA VAL A 58 -9.10 18.07 5.71
C VAL A 58 -10.07 18.02 6.90
N THR A 59 -9.90 17.08 7.85
CA THR A 59 -10.80 17.00 9.02
C THR A 59 -10.69 18.23 9.93
N ILE A 60 -9.57 18.97 9.89
CA ILE A 60 -9.39 20.22 10.63
C ILE A 60 -10.10 21.38 9.92
N ASP A 61 -10.09 21.41 8.59
CA ASP A 61 -10.74 22.46 7.78
C ASP A 61 -12.28 22.41 7.89
N GLU A 62 -12.86 21.21 7.93
CA GLU A 62 -14.32 21.04 8.04
C GLU A 62 -14.87 21.30 9.45
N ALA A 63 -14.03 21.21 10.49
CA ALA A 63 -14.49 21.22 11.89
C ALA A 63 -14.58 22.61 12.53
N ASP A 64 -13.81 23.61 12.07
CA ASP A 64 -13.74 24.91 12.76
C ASP A 64 -13.49 26.10 11.82
N TRP A 65 -14.56 26.80 11.47
CA TRP A 65 -14.52 28.07 10.76
C TRP A 65 -14.03 29.26 11.63
N GLN A 66 -13.77 29.03 12.92
CA GLN A 66 -13.28 30.04 13.87
C GLN A 66 -12.01 29.66 14.66
N TYR A 67 -11.61 28.39 14.70
CA TYR A 67 -10.33 27.97 15.29
C TYR A 67 -9.25 27.76 14.22
N VAL A 68 -8.88 28.86 13.56
CA VAL A 68 -7.48 29.29 13.39
C VAL A 68 -6.49 28.11 13.39
N LEU A 69 -6.31 27.48 12.20
CA LEU A 69 -5.40 26.36 11.87
C LEU A 69 -4.24 26.17 12.86
N HIS A 70 -4.35 25.27 13.85
CA HIS A 70 -3.15 24.68 14.45
C HIS A 70 -3.03 23.27 13.89
N ARG A 71 -2.37 23.16 12.74
CA ARG A 71 -1.99 21.87 12.21
C ARG A 71 -1.15 21.14 13.26
N PRO A 72 -1.37 19.82 13.50
CA PRO A 72 -0.47 19.07 14.35
C PRO A 72 0.96 19.20 13.81
N ASN A 73 1.90 19.53 14.70
CA ASN A 73 3.33 19.64 14.39
C ASN A 73 3.76 18.42 13.56
N PHE A 74 4.62 18.61 12.55
CA PHE A 74 5.13 17.54 11.70
C PHE A 74 5.66 16.35 12.51
N VAL A 75 6.24 16.61 13.68
CA VAL A 75 6.66 15.59 14.65
C VAL A 75 5.50 14.69 15.10
N ASN A 76 4.32 15.27 15.37
CA ASN A 76 3.12 14.53 15.75
C ASN A 76 2.59 13.68 14.60
N ILE A 77 2.62 14.20 13.36
CA ILE A 77 2.27 13.43 12.16
C ILE A 77 3.23 12.24 12.00
N LEU A 78 4.53 12.46 12.21
CA LEU A 78 5.53 11.38 12.14
C LEU A 78 5.30 10.31 13.22
N LYS A 79 5.02 10.69 14.46
CA LYS A 79 4.69 9.72 15.53
C LYS A 79 3.47 8.86 15.17
N LEU A 80 2.45 9.48 14.56
CA LEU A 80 1.22 8.78 14.17
C LEU A 80 1.38 7.92 12.89
N SER A 81 2.42 8.20 12.09
CA SER A 81 2.67 7.56 10.79
C SER A 81 3.03 6.07 10.86
N ILE A 82 3.37 5.53 12.04
CA ILE A 82 3.66 4.11 12.23
C ILE A 82 2.46 3.23 11.86
N ALA A 83 1.25 3.65 12.26
CA ALA A 83 0.01 2.93 11.94
C ALA A 83 -0.27 2.85 10.43
N PRO A 84 -0.29 3.95 9.64
CA PRO A 84 -0.45 3.86 8.19
C PRO A 84 0.74 3.22 7.49
N PHE A 85 1.96 3.31 8.03
CA PHE A 85 3.12 2.62 7.45
C PHE A 85 2.92 1.09 7.49
N ILE A 86 2.64 0.54 8.68
CA ILE A 86 2.42 -0.89 8.85
C ILE A 86 1.11 -1.30 8.16
N GLY A 87 0.03 -0.56 8.40
CA GLY A 87 -1.30 -0.88 7.91
C GLY A 87 -1.40 -0.83 6.39
N GLY A 88 -0.81 0.18 5.75
CA GLY A 88 -0.73 0.28 4.30
C GLY A 88 0.05 -0.86 3.67
N GLY A 89 1.15 -1.27 4.31
CA GLY A 89 1.95 -2.41 3.85
C GLY A 89 1.19 -3.74 3.94
N ILE A 90 0.57 -4.02 5.09
CA ILE A 90 -0.21 -5.26 5.32
C ILE A 90 -1.43 -5.30 4.40
N ALA A 91 -2.17 -4.18 4.29
CA ALA A 91 -3.35 -4.08 3.42
C ALA A 91 -2.99 -4.39 1.96
N MET A 92 -1.88 -3.82 1.47
CA MET A 92 -1.43 -4.03 0.09
C MET A 92 -0.91 -5.45 -0.14
N LEU A 93 -0.19 -6.02 0.82
CA LEU A 93 0.27 -7.40 0.72
C LEU A 93 -0.92 -8.38 0.66
N ALA A 94 -1.90 -8.22 1.57
CA ALA A 94 -3.11 -9.03 1.59
C ALA A 94 -3.91 -8.88 0.30
N ALA A 95 -4.13 -7.64 -0.15
CA ALA A 95 -4.82 -7.34 -1.41
C ALA A 95 -4.11 -7.98 -2.61
N GLY A 96 -2.78 -7.83 -2.72
CA GLY A 96 -2.01 -8.39 -3.82
C GLY A 96 -1.99 -9.92 -3.84
N ILE A 97 -1.88 -10.57 -2.66
CA ILE A 97 -1.92 -12.04 -2.56
C ILE A 97 -3.29 -12.56 -2.98
N ILE A 98 -4.38 -12.00 -2.45
CA ILE A 98 -5.74 -12.46 -2.76
C ILE A 98 -6.09 -12.18 -4.23
N ALA A 99 -5.76 -10.97 -4.73
CA ALA A 99 -6.04 -10.61 -6.11
C ALA A 99 -5.31 -11.51 -7.12
N THR A 100 -4.03 -11.83 -6.87
CA THR A 100 -3.25 -12.72 -7.75
C THR A 100 -3.63 -14.19 -7.59
N ALA A 101 -4.18 -14.59 -6.45
CA ALA A 101 -4.75 -15.93 -6.25
C ALA A 101 -6.06 -16.10 -7.05
N ILE A 102 -6.92 -15.07 -7.08
CA ILE A 102 -8.21 -15.12 -7.78
C ILE A 102 -8.05 -14.96 -9.30
N ALA A 103 -7.34 -13.92 -9.74
CA ALA A 103 -7.26 -13.55 -11.16
C ALA A 103 -6.08 -14.15 -11.91
N GLY A 104 -5.15 -14.78 -11.19
CA GLY A 104 -3.88 -15.23 -11.76
C GLY A 104 -3.03 -14.07 -12.29
N ARG A 105 -1.95 -14.44 -13.00
CA ARG A 105 -1.04 -13.47 -13.65
C ARG A 105 -1.51 -13.07 -15.05
N GLU A 106 -2.18 -13.99 -15.75
CA GLU A 106 -2.53 -13.85 -17.17
C GLU A 106 -3.66 -12.84 -17.43
N GLY A 107 -4.44 -12.48 -16.40
CA GLY A 107 -5.54 -11.51 -16.49
C GLY A 107 -5.13 -10.07 -16.84
N ARG A 108 -3.84 -9.81 -17.13
CA ARG A 108 -3.13 -8.55 -17.50
C ARG A 108 -3.41 -7.34 -16.60
N TYR A 109 -4.67 -6.96 -16.43
CA TYR A 109 -5.16 -5.87 -15.59
C TYR A 109 -6.07 -6.34 -14.46
N LEU A 110 -6.72 -7.49 -14.59
CA LEU A 110 -7.64 -8.03 -13.59
C LEU A 110 -7.04 -8.14 -12.16
N PRO A 111 -5.82 -8.69 -11.96
CA PRO A 111 -5.23 -8.74 -10.62
C PRO A 111 -4.95 -7.33 -10.06
N LEU A 112 -4.64 -6.35 -10.91
CA LEU A 112 -4.42 -4.97 -10.47
C LEU A 112 -5.74 -4.31 -10.04
N VAL A 113 -6.82 -4.49 -10.81
CA VAL A 113 -8.15 -3.96 -10.46
C VAL A 113 -8.65 -4.57 -9.15
N LEU A 114 -8.54 -5.89 -8.99
CA LEU A 114 -8.87 -6.56 -7.72
C LEU A 114 -8.02 -6.06 -6.56
N THR A 115 -6.73 -5.75 -6.81
CA THR A 115 -5.88 -5.14 -5.78
C THR A 115 -6.44 -3.80 -5.34
N VAL A 116 -6.92 -2.94 -6.24
CA VAL A 116 -7.57 -1.66 -5.87
C VAL A 116 -8.76 -1.91 -4.96
N VAL A 117 -9.69 -2.79 -5.37
CA VAL A 117 -10.91 -3.07 -4.61
C VAL A 117 -10.58 -3.60 -3.21
N LEU A 118 -9.69 -4.58 -3.12
CA LEU A 118 -9.30 -5.18 -1.85
C LEU A 118 -8.52 -4.22 -0.96
N TYR A 119 -7.60 -3.45 -1.53
CA TYR A 119 -6.85 -2.44 -0.78
C TYR A 119 -7.75 -1.32 -0.26
N THR A 120 -8.77 -0.92 -1.03
CA THR A 120 -9.79 0.05 -0.60
C THR A 120 -10.54 -0.43 0.65
N ILE A 121 -10.81 -1.73 0.75
CA ILE A 121 -11.49 -2.34 1.89
C ILE A 121 -10.52 -2.50 3.06
N PHE A 122 -9.34 -3.07 2.82
CA PHE A 122 -8.39 -3.42 3.88
C PHE A 122 -7.70 -2.22 4.49
N LEU A 123 -7.33 -1.21 3.71
CA LEU A 123 -6.58 -0.06 4.19
C LEU A 123 -7.26 0.63 5.38
N PRO A 124 -8.52 1.08 5.29
CA PRO A 124 -9.11 1.83 6.38
C PRO A 124 -9.44 0.93 7.59
N ILE A 125 -9.77 -0.36 7.37
CA ILE A 125 -9.98 -1.31 8.47
C ILE A 125 -8.69 -1.52 9.26
N ILE A 126 -7.59 -1.83 8.58
CA ILE A 126 -6.30 -2.14 9.22
C ILE A 126 -5.72 -0.88 9.87
N VAL A 127 -5.73 0.26 9.18
CA VAL A 127 -5.22 1.51 9.74
C VAL A 127 -6.09 1.99 10.91
N GLY A 128 -7.42 1.86 10.79
CA GLY A 128 -8.35 2.17 11.88
C GLY A 128 -8.14 1.32 13.13
N LEU A 129 -7.70 0.06 12.97
CA LEU A 129 -7.32 -0.81 14.09
C LEU A 129 -5.96 -0.45 14.69
N LEU A 130 -4.99 -0.06 13.85
CA LEU A 130 -3.62 0.24 14.27
C LEU A 130 -3.46 1.63 14.89
N LEU A 131 -4.29 2.61 14.50
CA LEU A 131 -4.20 3.98 15.02
C LEU A 131 -4.39 4.05 16.55
N PRO A 132 -5.45 3.45 17.12
CA PRO A 132 -5.60 3.39 18.58
C PRO A 132 -4.45 2.65 19.28
N ALA A 133 -3.96 1.55 18.70
CA ALA A 133 -2.83 0.82 19.25
C ALA A 133 -1.53 1.65 19.22
N ASN A 134 -1.31 2.44 18.17
CA ASN A 134 -0.18 3.36 18.07
C ASN A 134 -0.27 4.47 19.11
N LEU A 135 -1.46 5.04 19.33
CA LEU A 135 -1.69 6.03 20.39
C LEU A 135 -1.40 5.48 21.79
N PHE A 136 -1.87 4.27 22.08
CA PHE A 136 -1.57 3.59 23.35
C PHE A 136 -0.06 3.39 23.55
N PHE A 137 0.66 2.97 22.49
CA PHE A 137 2.10 2.79 22.56
C PHE A 137 2.85 4.13 22.80
N LEU A 138 2.42 5.20 22.14
CA LEU A 138 2.98 6.53 22.34
C LEU A 138 2.75 7.05 23.77
N ASP A 139 1.61 6.72 24.37
CA ASP A 139 1.28 7.08 25.75
C ASP A 139 2.16 6.34 26.76
N VAL A 140 2.28 5.01 26.64
CA VAL A 140 3.15 4.18 27.50
C VAL A 140 4.63 4.60 27.43
N THR A 141 5.07 5.09 26.27
CA THR A 141 6.47 5.54 26.07
C THR A 141 6.71 7.00 26.47
N GLY A 142 5.70 7.72 26.99
CA GLY A 142 5.81 9.13 27.36
C GLY A 142 5.97 10.08 26.17
N LEU A 143 5.68 9.60 24.96
CA LEU A 143 5.73 10.37 23.71
C LEU A 143 4.34 10.80 23.26
N SER A 144 3.36 10.75 24.16
CA SER A 144 1.95 11.00 23.88
C SER A 144 1.76 12.37 23.20
N VAL A 145 0.77 12.41 22.31
CA VAL A 145 0.37 13.63 21.60
C VAL A 145 -0.93 14.18 22.20
N VAL A 146 -1.57 13.43 23.11
CA VAL A 146 -2.87 13.73 23.70
C VAL A 146 -2.77 13.55 25.22
N GLU A 147 -3.33 14.49 25.98
CA GLU A 147 -3.42 14.45 27.46
C GLU A 147 -4.53 13.50 27.94
N VAL A 148 -4.54 12.25 27.49
CA VAL A 148 -5.48 11.23 27.97
C VAL A 148 -4.73 10.23 28.82
N SER A 149 -5.26 9.90 30.00
CA SER A 149 -4.64 8.92 30.89
C SER A 149 -4.65 7.52 30.27
N VAL A 150 -3.62 6.70 30.56
CA VAL A 150 -3.46 5.31 30.06
C VAL A 150 -4.74 4.46 30.28
N GLY A 151 -5.45 4.67 31.40
CA GLY A 151 -6.67 3.94 31.74
C GLY A 151 -7.88 4.34 30.89
N GLU A 152 -8.03 5.63 30.58
CA GLU A 152 -9.08 6.15 29.69
C GLU A 152 -8.80 5.76 28.24
N ALA A 153 -7.53 5.79 27.81
CA ALA A 153 -7.10 5.32 26.49
C ALA A 153 -7.39 3.82 26.28
N LEU A 154 -7.16 2.98 27.29
CA LEU A 154 -7.44 1.54 27.22
C LEU A 154 -8.94 1.22 27.19
N SER A 155 -9.75 1.97 27.96
CA SER A 155 -11.21 1.85 27.94
C SER A 155 -11.80 2.29 26.59
N ALA A 156 -11.33 3.44 26.06
CA ALA A 156 -11.68 3.92 24.73
C ALA A 156 -11.21 2.97 23.63
N TRP A 157 -10.08 2.28 23.83
CA TRP A 157 -9.61 1.26 22.92
C TRP A 157 -10.50 0.00 22.94
N ILE A 158 -10.79 -0.59 24.10
CA ILE A 158 -11.56 -1.84 24.16
C ILE A 158 -13.01 -1.63 23.69
N TRP A 159 -13.65 -0.54 24.11
CA TRP A 159 -15.08 -0.31 23.85
C TRP A 159 -15.35 0.62 22.66
N GLY A 160 -14.42 1.53 22.35
CA GLY A 160 -14.54 2.49 21.26
C GLY A 160 -13.95 2.01 19.93
N THR A 161 -12.98 1.08 19.93
CA THR A 161 -12.30 0.64 18.68
C THR A 161 -13.24 0.06 17.64
N PRO A 162 -14.23 -0.81 17.96
CA PRO A 162 -15.15 -1.32 16.94
C PRO A 162 -15.94 -0.21 16.24
N PHE A 163 -16.40 0.78 17.01
CA PHE A 163 -17.14 1.93 16.47
C PHE A 163 -16.21 2.88 15.70
N PHE A 164 -15.02 3.17 16.25
CA PHE A 164 -14.00 3.98 15.59
C PHE A 164 -13.53 3.38 14.27
N VAL A 165 -13.26 2.07 14.23
CA VAL A 165 -12.89 1.34 13.01
C VAL A 165 -14.03 1.38 12.01
N LEU A 166 -15.28 1.22 12.45
CA LEU A 166 -16.44 1.33 11.57
C LEU A 166 -16.57 2.75 10.99
N THR A 167 -16.45 3.79 11.80
CA THR A 167 -16.49 5.19 11.34
C THR A 167 -15.35 5.49 10.39
N TYR A 168 -14.12 5.12 10.74
CA TYR A 168 -12.93 5.33 9.91
C TYR A 168 -12.98 4.53 8.61
N ALA A 169 -13.55 3.31 8.64
CA ALA A 169 -13.86 2.54 7.45
C ALA A 169 -14.83 3.30 6.55
N LEU A 170 -15.98 3.71 7.08
CA LEU A 170 -17.04 4.37 6.31
C LEU A 170 -16.61 5.72 5.73
N THR A 171 -15.85 6.54 6.47
CA THR A 171 -15.39 7.85 6.01
C THR A 171 -14.12 7.76 5.15
N GLY A 172 -13.27 6.75 5.41
CA GLY A 172 -12.00 6.56 4.72
C GLY A 172 -12.07 5.85 3.38
N VAL A 173 -13.20 5.20 3.02
CA VAL A 173 -13.34 4.44 1.75
C VAL A 173 -12.98 5.29 0.54
N LYS A 174 -13.45 6.54 0.47
CA LYS A 174 -13.20 7.42 -0.69
C LYS A 174 -11.71 7.66 -0.89
N GLN A 175 -10.99 8.03 0.17
CA GLN A 175 -9.55 8.28 0.08
C GLN A 175 -8.77 6.98 -0.15
N ALA A 176 -9.18 5.88 0.48
CA ALA A 176 -8.60 4.56 0.26
C ALA A 176 -8.76 4.07 -1.18
N PHE A 177 -9.87 4.40 -1.82
CA PHE A 177 -10.12 4.09 -3.24
C PHE A 177 -9.15 4.84 -4.15
N TRP A 178 -9.00 6.15 -3.96
CA TRP A 178 -8.03 6.94 -4.71
C TRP A 178 -6.59 6.50 -4.47
N ALA A 179 -6.24 6.16 -3.23
CA ALA A 179 -4.97 5.56 -2.87
C ALA A 179 -4.73 4.23 -3.60
N GLY A 180 -5.73 3.37 -3.66
CA GLY A 180 -5.70 2.12 -4.42
C GLY A 180 -5.43 2.37 -5.91
N ILE A 181 -6.20 3.26 -6.54
CA ILE A 181 -6.01 3.62 -7.96
C ILE A 181 -4.59 4.16 -8.19
N ALA A 182 -4.15 5.13 -7.39
CA ALA A 182 -2.83 5.76 -7.54
C ALA A 182 -1.70 4.72 -7.41
N SER A 183 -1.77 3.83 -6.41
CA SER A 183 -0.78 2.76 -6.24
C SER A 183 -0.70 1.86 -7.47
N VAL A 184 -1.84 1.49 -8.06
CA VAL A 184 -1.91 0.60 -9.22
C VAL A 184 -1.46 1.29 -10.49
N VAL A 185 -1.78 2.57 -10.69
CA VAL A 185 -1.30 3.34 -11.84
C VAL A 185 0.23 3.44 -11.81
N LEU A 186 0.82 3.77 -10.66
CA LEU A 186 2.28 3.79 -10.48
C LEU A 186 2.88 2.40 -10.68
N ALA A 187 2.26 1.36 -10.12
CA ALA A 187 2.70 -0.02 -10.29
C ALA A 187 2.65 -0.46 -11.75
N ALA A 188 1.60 -0.14 -12.50
CA ALA A 188 1.47 -0.46 -13.91
C ALA A 188 2.57 0.22 -14.73
N GLY A 189 2.91 1.47 -14.40
CA GLY A 189 4.04 2.18 -14.99
C GLY A 189 5.37 1.45 -14.77
N VAL A 190 5.66 1.03 -13.54
CA VAL A 190 6.88 0.28 -13.21
C VAL A 190 6.87 -1.12 -13.85
N PHE A 191 5.75 -1.83 -13.75
CA PHE A 191 5.62 -3.20 -14.21
C PHE A 191 5.70 -3.34 -15.73
N ARG A 192 5.40 -2.26 -16.47
CA ARG A 192 5.64 -2.22 -17.91
C ARG A 192 7.09 -2.51 -18.29
N PHE A 193 8.04 -2.08 -17.46
CA PHE A 193 9.48 -2.18 -17.76
C PHE A 193 10.17 -3.32 -17.01
N ILE A 194 9.77 -3.59 -15.77
CA ILE A 194 10.46 -4.55 -14.88
C ILE A 194 9.47 -5.39 -14.06
N GLY A 195 8.25 -5.58 -14.56
CA GLY A 195 7.18 -6.26 -13.85
C GLY A 195 7.24 -7.78 -13.91
N PRO A 196 6.26 -8.46 -13.28
CA PRO A 196 6.19 -9.92 -13.18
C PRO A 196 6.13 -10.65 -14.53
N ASN A 197 5.69 -9.95 -15.58
CA ASN A 197 5.58 -10.47 -16.94
C ASN A 197 6.83 -10.23 -17.79
N HIS A 198 7.82 -9.51 -17.28
CA HIS A 198 9.09 -9.27 -17.98
C HIS A 198 10.00 -10.51 -17.86
N VAL A 199 10.83 -10.76 -18.88
CA VAL A 199 11.78 -11.88 -18.88
C VAL A 199 12.76 -11.78 -17.71
N ASP A 200 13.34 -10.60 -17.50
CA ASP A 200 14.28 -10.29 -16.41
C ASP A 200 13.61 -9.91 -15.08
N PHE A 201 12.41 -10.43 -14.80
CA PHE A 201 11.71 -10.11 -13.56
C PHE A 201 12.54 -10.54 -12.34
N SER A 202 12.75 -9.60 -11.42
CA SER A 202 13.38 -9.85 -10.14
C SER A 202 12.62 -9.09 -9.06
N VAL A 203 12.07 -9.82 -8.09
CA VAL A 203 11.33 -9.24 -6.96
C VAL A 203 12.13 -8.13 -6.30
N ARG A 204 13.43 -8.36 -6.05
CA ARG A 204 14.30 -7.36 -5.41
C ARG A 204 14.39 -6.06 -6.21
N ARG A 205 14.61 -6.16 -7.53
CA ARG A 205 14.74 -4.99 -8.41
C ARG A 205 13.42 -4.24 -8.52
N THR A 206 12.32 -4.97 -8.73
CA THR A 206 11.00 -4.36 -8.87
C THR A 206 10.57 -3.70 -7.57
N THR A 207 10.76 -4.35 -6.42
CA THR A 207 10.48 -3.76 -5.10
C THR A 207 11.35 -2.53 -4.84
N ALA A 208 12.64 -2.55 -5.18
CA ALA A 208 13.50 -1.38 -5.00
C ALA A 208 13.02 -0.17 -5.81
N VAL A 209 12.59 -0.40 -7.06
CA VAL A 209 12.06 0.67 -7.92
C VAL A 209 10.70 1.15 -7.43
N THR A 210 9.80 0.27 -7.01
CA THR A 210 8.50 0.69 -6.45
C THR A 210 8.67 1.43 -5.13
N THR A 211 9.66 1.08 -4.31
CA THR A 211 10.05 1.86 -3.12
C THR A 211 10.55 3.26 -3.51
N ALA A 212 11.44 3.37 -4.50
CA ALA A 212 11.92 4.67 -4.97
C ALA A 212 10.79 5.55 -5.50
N VAL A 213 9.89 4.97 -6.32
CA VAL A 213 8.70 5.68 -6.82
C VAL A 213 7.77 6.10 -5.69
N GLY A 214 7.51 5.21 -4.72
CA GLY A 214 6.70 5.53 -3.55
C GLY A 214 7.28 6.65 -2.70
N PHE A 215 8.59 6.63 -2.46
CA PHE A 215 9.30 7.68 -1.73
C PHE A 215 9.20 9.03 -2.46
N VAL A 216 9.44 9.06 -3.77
CA VAL A 216 9.29 10.28 -4.57
C VAL A 216 7.84 10.80 -4.53
N ALA A 217 6.85 9.91 -4.63
CA ALA A 217 5.44 10.31 -4.54
C ALA A 217 5.09 10.95 -3.18
N VAL A 218 5.55 10.36 -2.07
CA VAL A 218 5.37 10.93 -0.73
C VAL A 218 6.08 12.29 -0.62
N ALA A 219 7.34 12.38 -1.06
CA ALA A 219 8.11 13.61 -0.99
C ALA A 219 7.47 14.74 -1.82
N VAL A 220 7.00 14.45 -3.03
CA VAL A 220 6.33 15.44 -3.89
C VAL A 220 5.02 15.92 -3.26
N ILE A 221 4.27 15.07 -2.58
CA ILE A 221 3.00 15.52 -1.95
C ILE A 221 3.27 16.30 -0.67
N MET A 222 4.20 15.84 0.17
CA MET A 222 4.49 16.48 1.45
C MET A 222 5.27 17.80 1.29
N PHE A 223 6.15 17.91 0.28
CA PHE A 223 7.02 19.07 0.07
C PHE A 223 6.74 19.83 -1.24
N GLY A 224 5.75 19.39 -2.02
CA GLY A 224 5.35 20.08 -3.26
C GLY A 224 4.35 21.20 -3.00
N PRO A 225 3.43 21.49 -3.94
CA PRO A 225 2.57 22.67 -3.87
C PRO A 225 1.81 22.79 -2.56
N ILE A 226 1.27 21.68 -2.04
CA ILE A 226 0.52 21.66 -0.77
C ILE A 226 1.42 22.07 0.41
N GLY A 227 2.62 21.48 0.51
CA GLY A 227 3.59 21.85 1.56
C GLY A 227 4.14 23.27 1.40
N ILE A 228 4.29 23.75 0.16
CA ILE A 228 4.70 25.13 -0.14
C ILE A 228 3.60 26.13 0.23
N PHE A 229 2.35 25.85 -0.16
CA PHE A 229 1.19 26.66 0.24
C PHE A 229 1.05 26.71 1.76
N GLU A 230 1.31 25.60 2.45
CA GLU A 230 1.30 25.53 3.90
C GLU A 230 2.43 26.35 4.55
N HIS A 231 3.66 26.25 4.02
CA HIS A 231 4.79 27.05 4.50
C HIS A 231 4.52 28.56 4.36
N LEU A 232 4.04 28.97 3.19
CA LEU A 232 3.66 30.36 2.92
C LEU A 232 2.54 30.81 3.86
N PHE A 233 1.49 30.00 4.06
CA PHE A 233 0.38 30.35 4.95
C PHE A 233 0.79 30.52 6.42
N ASN A 234 1.76 29.72 6.89
CA ASN A 234 2.29 29.85 8.26
C ASN A 234 3.18 31.09 8.43
N GLU A 235 3.98 31.46 7.42
CA GLU A 235 4.77 32.71 7.45
C GLU A 235 3.88 33.96 7.48
N PHE A 236 2.76 33.97 6.75
CA PHE A 236 1.83 35.11 6.73
C PHE A 236 0.96 35.25 7.99
N ARG A 237 1.03 34.30 8.91
CA ARG A 237 0.23 34.30 10.16
C ARG A 237 1.02 34.77 11.39
N THR A 238 2.32 34.96 11.23
CA THR A 238 3.22 35.48 12.27
C THR A 238 3.31 37.02 12.31
N ASP A 239 2.53 37.72 11.48
CA ASP A 239 2.27 39.18 11.55
C ASP A 239 0.81 39.45 11.97
#